data_AF-A0A7Z9Y582-F1
#
_entry.id   AF-A0A7Z9Y582-F1
#
_cell.length_a   1.000
_cell.length_b   1.000
_cell.length_c   1.000
_cell.angle_alpha   90.00
_cell.angle_beta   90.00
_cell.angle_gamma   90.00
#
_symmetry.space_group_name_H-M   'P 1'
#
loop_
_entity.id
_entity.type
_entity.pdbx_description
1 polymer ?
#
loop_
_entity_poly.entity_id
_entity_poly.type
_entity_poly.pdbx_seq_one_letter_code
_entity_poly.pdbx_strand_id
1 'polypeptide(L)'
;MKRWLLLPALAVLLAGCAGSGTAVTQPANPPISQSPANTPMPTERPQADLPDLGAAPEIENTVWINADEPVTIASQRGKVILLEFWTFG
;
A
#
# COMPACT_ATOMS: atom_id res chain seq x y z
N MET A 1 -36.82 -27.52 17.29
CA MET A 1 -35.60 -28.26 17.67
C MET A 1 -34.45 -27.87 16.72
N LYS A 2 -33.82 -26.71 16.92
CA LYS A 2 -32.76 -26.18 16.03
C LYS A 2 -31.83 -25.20 16.78
N ARG A 3 -31.55 -25.49 18.05
CA ARG A 3 -30.60 -24.73 18.89
C ARG A 3 -29.40 -25.57 19.33
N TRP A 4 -29.29 -26.80 18.82
CA TRP A 4 -28.27 -27.78 19.25
C TRP A 4 -27.08 -27.92 18.27
N LEU A 5 -27.06 -27.13 17.20
CA LEU A 5 -25.96 -27.10 16.24
C LEU A 5 -25.02 -25.88 16.42
N LEU A 6 -25.30 -24.99 17.37
CA LEU A 6 -24.51 -23.77 17.58
C LEU A 6 -23.36 -23.91 18.60
N LEU A 7 -23.29 -25.03 19.33
CA LEU A 7 -22.30 -25.21 20.41
C LEU A 7 -20.92 -25.73 19.98
N PRO A 8 -20.72 -26.55 18.93
CA PRO A 8 -19.36 -27.00 18.58
C PRO A 8 -18.59 -25.97 17.73
N ALA A 9 -19.27 -25.04 17.05
CA ALA A 9 -18.61 -24.07 16.16
C ALA A 9 -17.83 -22.99 16.92
N LEU A 10 -18.21 -22.66 18.16
CA LEU A 10 -17.54 -21.63 18.96
C LEU A 10 -16.21 -22.10 19.56
N ALA A 11 -16.02 -23.42 19.76
CA ALA A 11 -14.81 -23.96 20.39
C ALA A 11 -13.62 -24.09 19.41
N VAL A 12 -13.87 -24.19 18.10
CA VAL A 12 -12.81 -24.37 17.10
C VAL A 12 -12.09 -23.05 16.76
N LEU A 13 -12.70 -21.89 17.06
CA LEU A 13 -12.14 -20.58 16.71
C LEU A 13 -11.03 -20.06 17.64
N LEU A 14 -10.80 -20.67 18.81
CA LEU A 14 -9.84 -20.15 19.82
C LEU A 14 -8.47 -20.84 19.84
N ALA A 15 -8.23 -21.89 19.04
CA ALA A 15 -6.98 -22.67 19.09
C ALA A 15 -5.94 -22.33 17.99
N GLY A 16 -6.16 -21.28 17.20
CA GLY A 16 -5.39 -21.04 15.96
C GLY A 16 -4.09 -20.23 16.06
N CYS A 17 -3.76 -19.62 17.21
CA CYS A 17 -2.59 -18.75 17.32
C CYS A 17 -1.42 -19.41 18.07
N ALA A 18 -0.88 -20.49 17.51
CA ALA A 18 0.45 -21.00 17.88
C ALA A 18 1.33 -20.99 16.62
N GLY A 19 1.95 -19.84 16.34
CA GLY A 19 2.89 -19.67 15.24
C GLY A 19 4.23 -20.32 15.59
N SER A 20 4.46 -21.54 15.12
CA SER A 20 5.79 -22.15 15.13
C SER A 20 6.65 -21.46 14.06
N GLY A 21 7.55 -20.58 14.49
CA GLY A 21 8.54 -19.96 13.62
C GLY A 21 9.54 -21.00 13.11
N THR A 22 9.35 -21.48 11.89
CA THR A 22 10.38 -22.25 11.18
C THR A 22 11.46 -21.29 10.70
N ALA A 23 12.64 -21.37 11.30
CA ALA A 23 13.83 -20.73 10.74
C ALA A 23 14.12 -21.34 9.36
N VAL A 24 13.93 -20.55 8.32
CA VAL A 24 14.30 -20.92 6.95
C VAL A 24 15.83 -20.82 6.86
N THR A 25 16.49 -21.97 6.77
CA THR A 25 17.92 -22.03 6.43
C THR A 25 18.07 -21.56 4.98
N GLN A 26 18.51 -20.31 4.82
CA GLN A 26 18.78 -19.72 3.52
C GLN A 26 20.05 -20.35 2.91
N PRO A 27 20.00 -20.89 1.68
CA PRO A 27 21.21 -21.34 0.99
C PRO A 27 22.14 -20.14 0.77
N ALA A 28 23.46 -20.36 0.94
CA ALA A 28 24.46 -19.32 0.75
C ALA A 28 24.41 -18.75 -0.68
N ASN A 29 24.16 -17.45 -0.81
CA ASN A 29 24.26 -16.76 -2.08
C ASN A 29 25.73 -16.69 -2.54
N PRO A 30 26.01 -16.81 -3.85
CA PRO A 30 27.35 -16.60 -4.40
C PRO A 30 27.82 -15.15 -4.18
N PRO A 31 29.14 -14.90 -4.13
CA PRO A 31 29.67 -13.56 -3.91
C PRO A 31 29.22 -12.62 -5.04
N ILE A 32 28.56 -11.54 -4.65
CA ILE A 32 28.09 -10.49 -5.53
C ILE A 32 29.34 -9.78 -6.08
N SER A 33 29.53 -9.80 -7.40
CA SER A 33 30.60 -9.05 -8.07
C SER A 33 30.38 -7.55 -7.84
N GLN A 34 31.28 -6.92 -7.09
CA GLN A 34 31.15 -5.51 -6.71
C GLN A 34 31.41 -4.62 -7.94
N SER A 35 30.35 -3.98 -8.43
CA SER A 35 30.45 -2.82 -9.32
C SER A 35 31.20 -1.70 -8.58
N PRO A 36 32.14 -0.97 -9.22
CA PRO A 36 32.95 0.04 -8.55
C PRO A 36 32.05 1.14 -7.95
N ALA A 37 31.93 1.11 -6.62
CA ALA A 37 30.98 1.89 -5.82
C ALA A 37 31.53 3.26 -5.37
N ASN A 38 32.42 3.89 -6.13
CA ASN A 38 33.18 5.06 -5.65
C ASN A 38 32.81 6.39 -6.33
N THR A 39 31.64 6.50 -6.96
CA THR A 39 31.09 7.82 -7.30
C THR A 39 30.27 8.32 -6.12
N PRO A 40 30.70 9.37 -5.39
CA PRO A 40 29.85 9.98 -4.37
C PRO A 40 28.60 10.52 -5.06
N MET A 41 27.48 9.83 -4.87
CA MET A 41 26.18 10.32 -5.29
C MET A 41 25.91 11.60 -4.51
N PRO A 42 25.49 12.71 -5.15
CA PRO A 42 25.12 13.92 -4.43
C PRO A 42 24.13 13.58 -3.32
N THR A 43 24.56 13.73 -2.07
CA THR A 43 23.78 13.37 -0.87
C THR A 43 22.56 14.27 -0.70
N GLU A 44 22.56 15.42 -1.36
CA GLU A 44 21.52 16.42 -1.25
C GLU A 44 20.58 16.35 -2.46
N ARG A 45 19.42 15.73 -2.25
CA ARG A 45 18.31 15.86 -3.20
C ARG A 45 17.79 17.30 -3.09
N PRO A 46 17.65 18.05 -4.20
CA PRO A 46 17.03 19.37 -4.16
C PRO A 46 15.65 19.25 -3.53
N GLN A 47 15.48 19.83 -2.34
CA GLN A 47 14.17 19.93 -1.71
C GLN A 47 13.45 21.10 -2.38
N ALA A 48 12.40 20.80 -3.15
CA ALA A 48 11.54 21.84 -3.69
C ALA A 48 10.78 22.50 -2.53
N ASP A 49 10.83 23.82 -2.46
CA ASP A 49 9.99 24.60 -1.55
C ASP A 49 8.59 24.68 -2.16
N LEU A 50 7.67 23.85 -1.65
CA LEU A 50 6.30 23.75 -2.16
C LEU A 50 5.35 24.48 -1.21
N PRO A 51 4.64 25.52 -1.67
CA PRO A 51 3.70 26.24 -0.82
C PRO A 51 2.48 25.38 -0.49
N ASP A 52 1.97 25.51 0.74
CA ASP A 52 0.66 24.98 1.12
C ASP A 52 -0.43 25.93 0.58
N LEU A 53 -1.21 25.44 -0.39
CA LEU A 53 -2.31 26.18 -1.02
C LEU A 53 -3.68 25.86 -0.38
N GLY A 54 -3.69 25.19 0.78
CA GLY A 54 -4.88 24.75 1.47
C GLY A 54 -5.37 23.38 1.03
N ALA A 55 -6.55 23.00 1.53
CA ALA A 55 -7.14 21.70 1.23
C ALA A 55 -7.53 21.59 -0.24
N ALA A 56 -7.14 20.48 -0.89
CA ALA A 56 -7.61 20.16 -2.22
C ALA A 56 -9.17 20.05 -2.24
N PRO A 57 -9.86 20.72 -3.18
CA PRO A 57 -11.29 20.58 -3.38
C PRO A 57 -11.69 19.14 -3.73
N GLU A 58 -12.94 18.78 -3.50
CA GLU A 58 -13.47 17.44 -3.83
C GLU A 58 -13.69 17.26 -5.34
N ILE A 59 -13.65 16.01 -5.82
CA ILE A 59 -13.95 15.64 -7.22
C ILE A 59 -15.41 15.21 -7.33
N GLU A 60 -16.20 15.90 -8.15
CA GLU A 60 -17.65 15.68 -8.29
C GLU A 60 -18.05 14.94 -9.59
N ASN A 61 -17.11 14.23 -10.22
CA ASN A 61 -17.36 13.51 -11.47
C ASN A 61 -18.31 12.33 -11.28
N THR A 62 -19.23 12.15 -12.23
CA THR A 62 -20.22 11.06 -12.23
C THR A 62 -19.78 9.82 -13.02
N VAL A 63 -18.71 9.94 -13.82
CA VAL A 63 -18.19 8.86 -14.66
C VAL A 63 -16.72 8.63 -14.34
N TRP A 64 -16.37 7.36 -14.17
CA TRP A 64 -15.02 6.90 -13.85
C TRP A 64 -14.60 5.78 -14.79
N ILE A 65 -13.31 5.73 -15.09
CA ILE A 65 -12.68 4.66 -15.86
C ILE A 65 -11.62 3.98 -14.98
N ASN A 66 -11.46 2.67 -15.15
CA ASN A 66 -10.52 1.83 -14.37
C ASN A 66 -10.75 1.82 -12.85
N ALA A 67 -11.98 2.14 -12.40
CA ALA A 67 -12.37 2.09 -11.00
C ALA A 67 -13.78 1.51 -10.87
N ASP A 68 -13.98 0.62 -9.90
CA ASP A 68 -15.28 0.01 -9.62
C ASP A 68 -16.22 0.97 -8.85
N GLU A 69 -15.64 1.94 -8.12
CA GLU A 69 -16.34 2.97 -7.35
C GLU A 69 -15.76 4.36 -7.65
N PRO A 70 -16.51 5.46 -7.38
CA PRO A 70 -15.99 6.81 -7.51
C PRO A 70 -14.72 7.06 -6.69
N VAL A 71 -13.72 7.72 -7.28
CA VAL A 71 -12.50 8.10 -6.57
C VAL A 71 -12.67 9.50 -5.96
N THR A 72 -12.61 9.59 -4.64
CA THR A 72 -12.77 10.87 -3.91
C THR A 72 -11.45 11.31 -3.31
N ILE A 73 -11.26 12.62 -3.11
CA ILE A 73 -10.10 13.17 -2.42
C ILE A 73 -10.06 12.69 -0.96
N ALA A 74 -11.22 12.51 -0.33
CA ALA A 74 -11.34 11.95 1.01
C ALA A 74 -10.82 10.51 1.11
N SER A 75 -11.12 9.63 0.15
CA SER A 75 -10.68 8.22 0.17
C SER A 75 -9.19 8.04 -0.09
N GLN A 76 -8.52 9.08 -0.63
CA GLN A 76 -7.09 9.03 -0.98
C GLN A 76 -6.17 9.62 0.10
N ARG A 77 -6.68 9.99 1.27
CA ARG A 77 -5.84 10.50 2.38
C ARG A 77 -4.73 9.51 2.75
N GLY A 78 -3.55 10.05 3.05
CA GLY A 78 -2.33 9.26 3.30
C GLY A 78 -1.57 8.84 2.05
N LYS A 79 -2.07 9.17 0.85
CA LYS A 79 -1.37 8.95 -0.43
C LYS A 79 -1.02 10.29 -1.06
N VAL A 80 0.09 10.33 -1.80
CA VAL A 80 0.40 11.43 -2.72
C VAL A 80 -0.40 11.20 -4.00
N ILE A 81 -1.11 12.22 -4.47
CA ILE A 81 -1.97 12.15 -5.66
C ILE A 81 -1.55 13.20 -6.68
N LEU A 82 -1.72 12.87 -7.97
CA LEU A 82 -1.57 13.78 -9.10
C LEU A 82 -2.93 13.89 -9.80
N LEU A 83 -3.39 15.12 -10.01
CA LEU A 83 -4.58 15.40 -10.81
C LEU A 83 -4.14 15.98 -12.15
N GLU A 84 -4.52 15.33 -13.24
CA GLU A 84 -4.15 15.72 -14.60
C GLU A 84 -5.42 15.92 -15.44
N PHE A 85 -5.56 17.12 -16.02
CA PHE A 85 -6.64 17.44 -16.95
C PHE A 85 -6.14 17.26 -18.38
N TRP A 86 -6.90 16.51 -19.19
CA TRP A 86 -6.55 16.20 -20.58
C TRP A 86 -7.80 16.08 -21.46
N THR A 87 -7.61 16.08 -22.78
CA THR A 87 -8.67 15.87 -23.78
C THR A 87 -8.29 14.72 -24.70
N PHE A 88 -9.27 13.99 -25.23
CA PHE A 88 -9.01 13.04 -26.32
C PHE A 88 -8.67 13.81 -27.61
N GLY A 89 -7.74 13.28 -28.41
CA GLY A 89 -7.36 13.81 -29.73
C GLY A 89 -7.96 12.99 -30.85
#